data_AF-D8SD24-F1
#
_entry.id   AF-D8SD24-F1
#
_cell.length_a   1.000
_cell.length_b   1.000
_cell.length_c   1.000
_cell.angle_alpha   90.00
_cell.angle_beta   90.00
_cell.angle_gamma   90.00
#
_symmetry.space_group_name_H-M   'P 1'
#
loop_
_entity.id
_entity.type
_entity.pdbx_description
1 polymer ?
#
loop_
_entity_poly.entity_id
_entity_poly.type
_entity_poly.pdbx_seq_one_letter_code
_entity_poly.pdbx_strand_id
1 'polypeptide(L)'
;EIERGREIHAQLHTSGYGGDRYLENLLVQMYGECGCVEDAHAAFEAIHERNSFSWNIMLAGSRQSQLKSDAVRLFASMDLAGIPPDEITLINVTEACSSFDPLDEGRTIHEHAVAISVAVHKLATALITLYGRCGHVADAWSVCTIAARENWNTYTWTAMMAALAAGGQHGEAVNLFQRMGQEGFQPDLVALGINFLACSHAGMIDQARNCFASIDRDYGITASPELFVSMLDVLGRSGGVQEARELIESIPVGGALLGSCGIHGARHLSRR
;
A
#
# COMPACT_ATOMS: atom_id res chain seq x y z
N GLU A 1 -20.75 -23.55 -7.16
CA GLU A 1 -19.70 -23.45 -8.20
C GLU A 1 -18.50 -24.32 -7.87
N ILE A 2 -17.98 -24.29 -6.64
CA ILE A 2 -16.86 -25.13 -6.19
C ILE A 2 -17.06 -26.65 -6.35
N GLU A 3 -18.26 -27.17 -6.07
CA GLU A 3 -18.54 -28.61 -6.20
C GLU A 3 -18.33 -29.11 -7.63
N ARG A 4 -18.72 -28.30 -8.62
CA ARG A 4 -18.45 -28.60 -10.04
C ARG A 4 -16.96 -28.53 -10.37
N GLY A 5 -16.22 -27.64 -9.70
CA GLY A 5 -14.75 -27.59 -9.78
C GLY A 5 -14.09 -28.88 -9.27
N ARG A 6 -14.57 -29.43 -8.15
CA ARG A 6 -14.11 -30.73 -7.60
C ARG A 6 -14.46 -31.91 -8.51
N GLU A 7 -15.63 -31.90 -9.12
CA GLU A 7 -16.00 -32.91 -10.14
C GLU A 7 -15.05 -32.87 -11.35
N ILE A 8 -14.73 -31.67 -11.86
CA ILE A 8 -13.78 -31.49 -12.97
C ILE A 8 -12.38 -31.95 -12.57
N HIS A 9 -11.93 -31.62 -11.35
CA HIS A 9 -10.64 -32.07 -10.83
C HIS A 9 -10.56 -33.60 -10.76
N ALA A 10 -11.59 -34.26 -10.24
CA ALA A 10 -11.66 -35.73 -10.21
C ALA A 10 -11.66 -36.33 -11.63
N GLN A 11 -12.41 -35.74 -12.57
CA GLN A 11 -12.43 -36.18 -13.96
C GLN A 11 -11.07 -36.03 -14.63
N LEU A 12 -10.34 -34.94 -14.40
CA LEU A 12 -8.98 -34.71 -14.92
C LEU A 12 -8.01 -35.81 -14.47
N HIS A 13 -8.07 -36.24 -13.21
CA HIS A 13 -7.25 -37.35 -12.72
C HIS A 13 -7.62 -38.69 -13.36
N THR A 14 -8.92 -38.95 -13.59
CA THR A 14 -9.36 -40.22 -14.21
C THR A 14 -9.15 -40.29 -15.72
N SER A 15 -9.03 -39.14 -16.40
CA SER A 15 -8.92 -39.06 -17.87
C SER A 15 -7.48 -39.15 -18.39
N GLY A 16 -6.49 -39.33 -17.51
CA GLY A 16 -5.08 -39.44 -17.87
C GLY A 16 -4.39 -38.11 -18.15
N TYR A 17 -5.07 -36.98 -17.93
CA TYR A 17 -4.50 -35.64 -17.97
C TYR A 17 -3.91 -35.17 -16.62
N GLY A 18 -3.96 -36.02 -15.60
CA GLY A 18 -3.24 -35.79 -14.35
C GLY A 18 -1.73 -35.70 -14.62
N GLY A 19 -1.11 -34.58 -14.23
CA GLY A 19 0.29 -34.27 -14.56
C GLY A 19 0.46 -33.20 -15.65
N ASP A 20 -0.61 -32.75 -16.33
CA ASP A 20 -0.52 -31.57 -17.19
C ASP A 20 -0.47 -30.30 -16.32
N ARG A 21 0.74 -29.74 -16.17
CA ARG A 21 0.99 -28.53 -15.39
C ARG A 21 0.08 -27.35 -15.73
N TYR A 22 -0.32 -27.19 -16.99
CA TYR A 22 -1.22 -26.09 -17.37
C TYR A 22 -2.62 -26.31 -16.76
N LEU A 23 -3.15 -27.52 -16.87
CA LEU A 23 -4.45 -27.87 -16.29
C LEU A 23 -4.40 -27.86 -14.75
N GLU A 24 -3.30 -28.31 -14.16
CA GLU A 24 -3.10 -28.25 -12.71
C GLU A 24 -3.01 -26.80 -12.21
N ASN A 25 -2.31 -25.91 -12.92
CA ASN A 25 -2.30 -24.48 -12.60
C ASN A 25 -3.70 -23.85 -12.65
N LEU A 26 -4.53 -24.22 -13.64
CA LEU A 26 -5.92 -23.74 -13.71
C LEU A 26 -6.76 -24.25 -12.54
N LEU A 27 -6.52 -25.46 -12.04
CA LEU A 27 -7.18 -25.97 -10.84
C LEU A 27 -6.78 -25.15 -9.60
N VAL A 28 -5.49 -24.86 -9.42
CA VAL A 28 -5.01 -23.98 -8.33
C VAL A 28 -5.69 -22.61 -8.40
N GLN A 29 -5.76 -22.01 -9.59
CA GLN A 29 -6.40 -20.71 -9.78
C GLN A 29 -7.89 -20.76 -9.43
N MET A 30 -8.61 -21.77 -9.92
CA MET A 30 -10.04 -21.96 -9.66
C MET A 30 -10.32 -22.11 -8.16
N TYR A 31 -9.56 -22.95 -7.45
CA TYR A 31 -9.70 -23.13 -6.01
C TYR A 31 -9.39 -21.84 -5.25
N GLY A 32 -8.37 -21.09 -5.67
CA GLY A 32 -8.00 -19.79 -5.10
C GLY A 32 -9.09 -18.74 -5.27
N GLU A 33 -9.68 -18.61 -6.46
CA GLU A 33 -10.78 -17.67 -6.74
C GLU A 33 -12.07 -18.03 -5.99
N CYS A 34 -12.25 -19.32 -5.64
CA CYS A 34 -13.36 -19.78 -4.81
C CYS A 34 -13.10 -19.65 -3.30
N GLY A 35 -11.92 -19.19 -2.88
CA GLY A 35 -11.53 -19.09 -1.47
C GLY A 35 -11.27 -20.44 -0.78
N CYS A 36 -11.12 -21.53 -1.53
CA CYS A 36 -10.82 -22.87 -1.00
C CYS A 36 -9.30 -23.07 -0.93
N VAL A 37 -8.67 -22.44 0.06
CA VAL A 37 -7.22 -22.32 0.19
C VAL A 37 -6.55 -23.69 0.38
N GLU A 38 -7.16 -24.60 1.13
CA GLU A 38 -6.63 -25.94 1.36
C GLU A 38 -6.64 -26.80 0.09
N ASP A 39 -7.73 -26.72 -0.68
CA ASP A 39 -7.84 -27.41 -1.97
C ASP A 39 -6.85 -26.83 -3.00
N ALA A 40 -6.65 -25.50 -2.98
CA ALA A 40 -5.64 -24.84 -3.82
C ALA A 40 -4.22 -25.30 -3.47
N HIS A 41 -3.88 -25.39 -2.18
CA HIS A 41 -2.60 -25.92 -1.73
C HIS A 41 -2.41 -27.40 -2.14
N ALA A 42 -3.43 -28.23 -1.98
CA ALA A 42 -3.35 -29.64 -2.37
C ALA A 42 -3.13 -29.79 -3.89
N ALA A 43 -3.84 -29.01 -4.71
CA ALA A 43 -3.64 -28.99 -6.15
C ALA A 43 -2.25 -28.46 -6.53
N PHE A 44 -1.75 -27.44 -5.83
CA PHE A 44 -0.40 -26.90 -6.03
C PHE A 44 0.68 -27.93 -5.68
N GLU A 45 0.49 -28.67 -4.59
CA GLU A 45 1.43 -29.72 -4.18
C GLU A 45 1.49 -30.89 -5.17
N ALA A 46 0.40 -31.16 -5.89
CA ALA A 46 0.35 -32.22 -6.90
C ALA A 46 1.17 -31.92 -8.17
N ILE A 47 1.56 -30.66 -8.43
CA ILE A 47 2.28 -30.26 -9.64
C ILE A 47 3.72 -30.79 -9.64
N HIS A 48 4.05 -31.66 -10.60
CA HIS A 48 5.35 -32.35 -10.68
C HIS A 48 6.52 -31.44 -11.07
N GLU A 49 6.28 -30.31 -11.74
CA GLU A 49 7.30 -29.32 -12.15
C GLU A 49 6.75 -27.88 -12.06
N ARG A 50 6.86 -27.26 -10.89
CA ARG A 50 6.32 -25.91 -10.66
C ARG A 50 7.17 -24.86 -11.37
N ASN A 51 6.51 -23.91 -12.01
CA ASN A 51 7.16 -22.73 -12.60
C ASN A 51 6.72 -21.45 -11.88
N SER A 52 7.30 -20.30 -12.25
CA SER A 52 6.94 -18.99 -11.67
C SER A 52 5.44 -18.71 -11.71
N PHE A 53 4.73 -19.20 -12.74
CA PHE A 53 3.26 -19.07 -12.82
C PHE A 53 2.53 -19.87 -11.73
N SER A 54 2.91 -21.14 -11.50
CA SER A 54 2.36 -21.95 -10.40
C SER A 54 2.51 -21.25 -9.05
N TRP A 55 3.71 -20.71 -8.78
CA TRP A 55 4.01 -19.98 -7.54
C TRP A 55 3.22 -18.67 -7.43
N ASN A 56 3.10 -17.91 -8.52
CA ASN A 56 2.37 -16.64 -8.55
C ASN A 56 0.87 -16.82 -8.28
N ILE A 57 0.23 -17.85 -8.82
CA ILE A 57 -1.18 -18.15 -8.52
C ILE A 57 -1.33 -18.48 -7.03
N MET A 58 -0.44 -19.31 -6.49
CA MET A 58 -0.49 -19.73 -5.09
C MET A 58 -0.28 -18.54 -4.13
N LEU A 59 0.69 -17.67 -4.44
CA LEU A 59 0.94 -16.42 -3.72
C LEU A 59 -0.25 -15.46 -3.81
N ALA A 60 -0.89 -15.34 -4.99
CA ALA A 60 -2.07 -14.50 -5.17
C ALA A 60 -3.28 -15.02 -4.37
N GLY A 61 -3.50 -16.34 -4.35
CA GLY A 61 -4.55 -16.99 -3.54
C GLY A 61 -4.32 -16.83 -2.04
N SER A 62 -3.06 -16.85 -1.60
CA SER A 62 -2.69 -16.65 -0.19
C SER A 62 -3.07 -15.26 0.34
N ARG A 63 -3.23 -14.25 -0.54
CA ARG A 63 -3.68 -12.90 -0.17
C ARG A 63 -5.12 -12.86 0.35
N GLN A 64 -5.98 -13.77 -0.14
CA GLN A 64 -7.39 -13.85 0.22
C GLN A 64 -7.60 -14.66 1.50
N SER A 65 -6.63 -15.49 1.85
CA SER A 65 -6.56 -16.17 3.14
C SER A 65 -6.15 -15.20 4.25
N GLN A 66 -6.62 -15.40 5.48
CA GLN A 66 -6.15 -14.63 6.64
C GLN A 66 -4.69 -14.93 7.04
N LEU A 67 -3.99 -15.79 6.29
CA LEU A 67 -2.66 -16.32 6.62
C LEU A 67 -1.58 -15.67 5.75
N LYS A 68 -1.36 -14.37 5.91
CA LYS A 68 -0.30 -13.63 5.19
C LYS A 68 1.12 -14.17 5.46
N SER A 69 1.33 -14.91 6.57
CA SER A 69 2.54 -15.67 6.86
C SER A 69 2.83 -16.78 5.84
N ASP A 70 1.81 -17.31 5.17
CA ASP A 70 1.98 -18.37 4.18
C ASP A 70 2.59 -17.85 2.89
N ALA A 71 2.33 -16.58 2.52
CA ALA A 71 2.97 -15.97 1.35
C ALA A 71 4.50 -15.87 1.51
N VAL A 72 4.98 -15.50 2.71
CA VAL A 72 6.43 -15.47 3.00
C VAL A 72 7.02 -16.89 2.96
N ARG A 73 6.32 -17.87 3.52
CA ARG A 73 6.76 -19.28 3.48
C ARG A 73 6.81 -19.83 2.05
N LEU A 74 5.81 -19.50 1.23
CA LEU A 74 5.75 -19.86 -0.19
C LEU A 74 6.87 -19.20 -0.98
N PHE A 75 7.21 -17.94 -0.68
CA PHE A 75 8.34 -17.28 -1.29
C PHE A 75 9.67 -17.96 -0.91
N ALA A 76 9.86 -18.28 0.37
CA ALA A 76 11.05 -19.01 0.81
C ALA A 76 11.16 -20.40 0.17
N SER A 77 10.04 -21.12 0.00
CA SER A 77 10.07 -22.43 -0.66
C SER A 77 10.28 -22.33 -2.18
N MET A 78 9.84 -21.26 -2.83
CA MET A 78 10.17 -20.96 -4.23
C MET A 78 11.67 -20.76 -4.42
N ASP A 79 12.30 -19.98 -3.53
CA ASP A 79 13.75 -19.72 -3.56
C ASP A 79 14.55 -21.01 -3.30
N LEU A 80 14.12 -21.83 -2.32
CA LEU A 80 14.70 -23.16 -2.05
C LEU A 80 14.53 -24.14 -3.22
N ALA A 81 13.45 -24.00 -4.00
CA ALA A 81 13.24 -24.78 -5.22
C ALA A 81 14.10 -24.31 -6.40
N GLY A 82 14.89 -23.22 -6.22
CA GLY A 82 15.74 -22.65 -7.25
C GLY A 82 14.97 -22.00 -8.40
N ILE A 83 13.69 -21.66 -8.19
CA ILE A 83 12.87 -20.97 -9.17
C ILE A 83 13.01 -19.47 -8.93
N PRO A 84 13.57 -18.70 -9.89
CA PRO A 84 13.79 -17.28 -9.69
C PRO A 84 12.45 -16.54 -9.58
N PRO A 85 12.27 -15.66 -8.59
CA PRO A 85 11.08 -14.83 -8.48
C PRO A 85 11.01 -13.83 -9.63
N ASP A 86 9.81 -13.62 -10.15
CA ASP A 86 9.54 -12.56 -11.12
C ASP A 86 8.94 -11.32 -10.44
N GLU A 87 8.69 -10.28 -11.23
CA GLU A 87 8.10 -9.03 -10.74
C GLU A 87 6.79 -9.24 -9.98
N ILE A 88 5.92 -10.12 -10.49
CA ILE A 88 4.61 -10.39 -9.90
C ILE A 88 4.80 -11.12 -8.57
N THR A 89 5.76 -12.04 -8.49
CA THR A 89 6.16 -12.70 -7.25
C THR A 89 6.55 -11.67 -6.19
N LEU A 90 7.47 -10.76 -6.51
CA LEU A 90 7.99 -9.79 -5.54
C LEU A 90 6.91 -8.80 -5.07
N ILE A 91 6.03 -8.34 -5.96
CA ILE A 91 4.90 -7.47 -5.59
C ILE A 91 3.96 -8.17 -4.61
N ASN A 92 3.56 -9.42 -4.92
CA ASN A 92 2.64 -10.18 -4.07
C ASN A 92 3.22 -10.43 -2.68
N VAL A 93 4.50 -10.77 -2.59
CA VAL A 93 5.17 -11.03 -1.30
C VAL A 93 5.35 -9.74 -0.51
N THR A 94 5.75 -8.64 -1.16
CA THR A 94 5.89 -7.33 -0.49
C THR A 94 4.56 -6.86 0.10
N GLU A 95 3.45 -7.05 -0.63
CA GLU A 95 2.12 -6.70 -0.14
C GLU A 95 1.66 -7.61 1.02
N ALA A 96 2.02 -8.90 1.02
CA ALA A 96 1.77 -9.78 2.16
C ALA A 96 2.56 -9.32 3.41
N CYS A 97 3.81 -8.92 3.20
CA CYS A 97 4.70 -8.35 4.21
C CYS A 97 4.18 -7.04 4.83
N SER A 98 3.32 -6.29 4.14
CA SER A 98 2.74 -5.03 4.65
C SER A 98 1.89 -5.16 5.93
N SER A 99 1.68 -6.37 6.44
CA SER A 99 0.78 -6.64 7.58
C SER A 99 1.47 -6.91 8.91
N PHE A 100 2.79 -7.09 8.91
CA PHE A 100 3.63 -7.27 10.11
C PHE A 100 4.87 -6.36 9.98
N ASP A 101 5.90 -6.50 10.83
CA ASP A 101 7.20 -5.79 10.68
C ASP A 101 8.29 -6.74 10.14
N PRO A 102 8.27 -7.13 8.84
CA PRO A 102 9.14 -8.17 8.31
C PRO A 102 10.36 -7.54 7.63
N LEU A 103 11.20 -6.85 8.41
CA LEU A 103 12.36 -6.13 7.86
C LEU A 103 13.33 -7.08 7.15
N ASP A 104 13.55 -8.27 7.70
CA ASP A 104 14.48 -9.26 7.15
C ASP A 104 13.96 -9.79 5.81
N GLU A 105 12.67 -10.13 5.72
CA GLU A 105 12.03 -10.52 4.47
C GLU A 105 12.02 -9.38 3.46
N GLY A 106 11.76 -8.14 3.89
CA GLY A 106 11.82 -6.95 3.05
C GLY A 106 13.19 -6.74 2.41
N ARG A 107 14.28 -7.04 3.15
CA ARG A 107 15.65 -7.01 2.64
C ARG A 107 15.89 -8.11 1.61
N THR A 108 15.47 -9.34 1.89
CA THR A 108 15.57 -10.44 0.92
C THR A 108 14.83 -10.13 -0.38
N ILE A 109 13.61 -9.58 -0.30
CA ILE A 109 12.82 -9.15 -1.47
C ILE A 109 13.57 -8.03 -2.22
N HIS A 110 14.15 -7.07 -1.51
CA HIS A 110 14.91 -5.98 -2.10
C HIS A 110 16.18 -6.47 -2.82
N GLU A 111 16.93 -7.42 -2.24
CA GLU A 111 18.08 -8.06 -2.88
C GLU A 111 17.69 -8.75 -4.19
N HIS A 112 16.59 -9.51 -4.18
CA HIS A 112 16.03 -10.13 -5.38
C HIS A 112 15.61 -9.08 -6.42
N ALA A 113 14.96 -7.99 -6.00
CA ALA A 113 14.53 -6.90 -6.88
C ALA A 113 15.71 -6.23 -7.62
N VAL A 114 16.84 -6.04 -6.92
CA VAL A 114 18.09 -5.53 -7.50
C VAL A 114 18.65 -6.52 -8.54
N ALA A 115 18.65 -7.82 -8.21
CA ALA A 115 19.20 -8.86 -9.09
C ALA A 115 18.44 -8.98 -10.43
N ILE A 116 17.12 -8.77 -10.43
CA ILE A 116 16.29 -8.84 -11.64
C ILE A 116 16.19 -7.50 -12.39
N SER A 117 16.86 -6.44 -11.91
CA SER A 117 16.87 -5.10 -12.51
C SER A 117 15.46 -4.55 -12.81
N VAL A 118 14.49 -4.87 -11.95
CA VAL A 118 13.10 -4.47 -12.15
C VAL A 118 12.94 -2.98 -11.85
N ALA A 119 12.89 -2.19 -12.92
CA ALA A 119 12.61 -0.75 -12.89
C ALA A 119 11.10 -0.50 -12.75
N VAL A 120 10.47 -1.04 -11.70
CA VAL A 120 9.01 -0.94 -11.57
C VAL A 120 8.63 -0.12 -10.35
N HIS A 121 7.99 1.01 -10.64
CA HIS A 121 7.48 1.95 -9.63
C HIS A 121 6.62 1.27 -8.57
N LYS A 122 5.83 0.24 -8.92
CA LYS A 122 4.97 -0.48 -7.96
C LYS A 122 5.78 -1.21 -6.89
N LEU A 123 6.79 -2.00 -7.30
CA LEU A 123 7.65 -2.71 -6.36
C LEU A 123 8.48 -1.72 -5.51
N ALA A 124 9.03 -0.68 -6.15
CA ALA A 124 9.74 0.38 -5.44
C ALA A 124 8.85 1.07 -4.38
N THR A 125 7.63 1.46 -4.75
CA THR A 125 6.64 2.07 -3.85
C THR A 125 6.30 1.15 -2.67
N ALA A 126 6.13 -0.16 -2.93
CA ALA A 126 5.84 -1.15 -1.91
C ALA A 126 7.02 -1.34 -0.94
N LEU A 127 8.26 -1.43 -1.44
CA LEU A 127 9.47 -1.52 -0.63
C LEU A 127 9.74 -0.25 0.20
N ILE A 128 9.57 0.94 -0.40
CA ILE A 128 9.67 2.23 0.31
C ILE A 128 8.68 2.27 1.48
N THR A 129 7.44 1.84 1.24
CA THR A 129 6.39 1.78 2.27
C THR A 129 6.76 0.80 3.39
N LEU A 130 7.29 -0.38 3.05
CA LEU A 130 7.74 -1.38 4.01
C LEU A 130 8.87 -0.84 4.90
N TYR A 131 9.94 -0.30 4.29
CA TYR A 131 11.06 0.26 5.03
C TYR A 131 10.65 1.46 5.89
N GLY A 132 9.78 2.33 5.36
CA GLY A 132 9.23 3.48 6.09
C GLY A 132 8.50 3.08 7.37
N ARG A 133 7.66 2.04 7.30
CA ARG A 133 6.95 1.51 8.48
C ARG A 133 7.89 0.91 9.52
N CYS A 134 8.95 0.24 9.07
CA CYS A 134 9.98 -0.29 9.96
C CYS A 134 10.89 0.83 10.53
N GLY A 135 10.73 2.09 10.13
CA GLY A 135 11.60 3.20 10.52
C GLY A 135 12.96 3.23 9.81
N HIS A 136 13.17 2.35 8.83
CA HIS A 136 14.41 2.22 8.06
C HIS A 136 14.44 3.15 6.84
N VAL A 137 14.32 4.45 7.08
CA VAL A 137 14.26 5.49 6.03
C VAL A 137 15.48 5.48 5.09
N ALA A 138 16.67 5.12 5.60
CA ALA A 138 17.87 4.99 4.78
C ALA A 138 17.74 3.88 3.73
N ASP A 139 17.16 2.75 4.12
CA ASP A 139 16.89 1.63 3.21
C ASP A 139 15.81 2.03 2.18
N ALA A 140 14.78 2.78 2.60
CA ALA A 140 13.79 3.36 1.68
C ALA A 140 14.43 4.29 0.63
N TRP A 141 15.39 5.14 1.02
CA TRP A 141 16.15 5.97 0.08
C TRP A 141 17.00 5.14 -0.88
N SER A 142 17.57 4.01 -0.42
CA SER A 142 18.36 3.14 -1.29
C SER A 142 17.51 2.55 -2.42
N VAL A 143 16.26 2.15 -2.14
CA VAL A 143 15.29 1.68 -3.16
C VAL A 143 15.09 2.76 -4.25
N CYS A 144 14.98 4.02 -3.83
CA CYS A 144 14.83 5.13 -4.77
C CYS A 144 16.05 5.37 -5.67
N THR A 145 17.25 5.03 -5.20
CA THR A 145 18.46 5.11 -6.05
C THR A 145 18.48 4.02 -7.10
N ILE A 146 17.94 2.84 -6.78
CA ILE A 146 17.82 1.70 -7.70
C ILE A 146 16.73 1.93 -8.75
N ALA A 147 15.60 2.54 -8.37
CA ALA A 147 14.52 2.87 -9.31
C ALA A 147 14.92 3.91 -10.39
N ALA A 148 16.08 4.57 -10.24
CA ALA A 148 16.53 5.76 -10.94
C ALA A 148 15.60 6.96 -10.73
N ARG A 149 16.18 8.13 -10.41
CA ARG A 149 15.39 9.36 -10.17
C ARG A 149 14.52 9.78 -11.36
N GLU A 150 14.97 9.48 -12.56
CA GLU A 150 14.28 9.80 -13.82
C GLU A 150 12.93 9.07 -13.96
N ASN A 151 12.72 8.02 -13.16
CA ASN A 151 11.49 7.23 -13.12
C ASN A 151 10.59 7.60 -11.94
N TRP A 152 10.82 8.69 -11.20
CA TRP A 152 9.88 9.04 -10.15
C TRP A 152 8.55 9.51 -10.73
N ASN A 153 7.45 9.04 -10.16
CA ASN A 153 6.09 9.52 -10.43
C ASN A 153 5.44 9.98 -9.12
N THR A 154 4.24 10.56 -9.20
CA THR A 154 3.48 11.03 -8.04
C THR A 154 3.42 9.98 -6.92
N TYR A 155 3.15 8.71 -7.24
CA TYR A 155 3.07 7.63 -6.26
C TYR A 155 4.41 7.38 -5.52
N THR A 156 5.54 7.47 -6.23
CA THR A 156 6.87 7.28 -5.64
C THR A 156 7.19 8.41 -4.66
N TRP A 157 6.87 9.65 -5.03
CA TRP A 157 6.98 10.81 -4.13
C TRP A 157 6.11 10.63 -2.88
N THR A 158 4.84 10.30 -3.06
CA THR A 158 3.88 10.07 -1.96
C THR A 158 4.34 8.97 -1.02
N ALA A 159 4.84 7.84 -1.54
CA ALA A 159 5.37 6.75 -0.71
C ALA A 159 6.60 7.15 0.10
N MET A 160 7.52 7.90 -0.52
CA MET A 160 8.72 8.37 0.18
C MET A 160 8.38 9.39 1.27
N MET A 161 7.42 10.29 1.01
CA MET A 161 6.88 11.19 2.03
C MET A 161 6.26 10.41 3.19
N ALA A 162 5.45 9.38 2.90
CA ALA A 162 4.86 8.52 3.92
C ALA A 162 5.94 7.82 4.76
N ALA A 163 7.00 7.31 4.12
CA ALA A 163 8.10 6.65 4.79
C ALA A 163 8.86 7.60 5.74
N LEU A 164 9.12 8.83 5.31
CA LEU A 164 9.72 9.87 6.15
C LEU A 164 8.84 10.23 7.34
N ALA A 165 7.53 10.40 7.11
CA ALA A 165 6.57 10.71 8.16
C ALA A 165 6.45 9.57 9.18
N ALA A 166 6.40 8.31 8.74
CA ALA A 166 6.37 7.14 9.62
C ALA A 166 7.67 6.99 10.43
N GLY A 167 8.82 7.31 9.83
CA GLY A 167 10.12 7.34 10.50
C GLY A 167 10.34 8.56 11.42
N GLY A 168 9.32 9.40 11.63
CA GLY A 168 9.39 10.58 12.50
C GLY A 168 10.14 11.79 11.91
N GLN A 169 10.60 11.70 10.66
CA GLN A 169 11.32 12.77 9.95
C GLN A 169 10.33 13.73 9.26
N HIS A 170 9.41 14.30 10.05
CA HIS A 170 8.29 15.07 9.53
C HIS A 170 8.73 16.32 8.74
N GLY A 171 9.77 17.04 9.18
CA GLY A 171 10.30 18.18 8.44
C GLY A 171 10.86 17.81 7.06
N GLU A 172 11.52 16.66 6.94
CA GLU A 172 12.01 16.15 5.65
C GLU A 172 10.86 15.71 4.74
N ALA A 173 9.78 15.13 5.29
CA ALA A 173 8.59 14.81 4.50
C ALA A 173 7.95 16.07 3.89
N VAL A 174 7.89 17.15 4.66
CA VAL A 174 7.38 18.45 4.22
C VAL A 174 8.30 19.10 3.17
N ASN A 175 9.62 19.04 3.34
CA ASN A 175 10.59 19.48 2.33
C ASN A 175 10.45 18.68 1.03
N LEU A 176 10.22 17.37 1.14
CA LEU A 176 10.06 16.50 -0.03
C LEU A 176 8.79 16.83 -0.82
N PHE A 177 7.68 17.18 -0.14
CA PHE A 177 6.46 17.66 -0.79
C PHE A 177 6.69 18.96 -1.59
N GLN A 178 7.43 19.93 -1.04
CA GLN A 178 7.74 21.16 -1.78
C GLN A 178 8.56 20.86 -3.04
N ARG A 179 9.55 19.97 -2.92
CA ARG A 179 10.39 19.54 -4.04
C ARG A 179 9.59 18.85 -5.13
N MET A 180 8.62 18.01 -4.77
CA MET A 180 7.70 17.37 -5.72
C MET A 180 7.05 18.41 -6.65
N GLY A 181 6.56 19.52 -6.10
CA GLY A 181 5.99 20.62 -6.90
C GLY A 181 7.02 21.38 -7.74
N GLN A 182 8.22 21.62 -7.22
CA GLN A 182 9.32 22.29 -7.94
C GLN A 182 9.81 21.48 -9.14
N GLU A 183 9.79 20.15 -9.04
CA GLU A 183 10.15 19.22 -10.11
C GLU A 183 8.97 18.97 -11.08
N GLY A 184 7.85 19.68 -10.91
CA GLY A 184 6.71 19.67 -11.83
C GLY A 184 5.70 18.55 -11.61
N PHE A 185 5.81 17.79 -10.51
CA PHE A 185 4.88 16.73 -10.17
C PHE A 185 3.67 17.28 -9.39
N GLN A 186 2.47 16.90 -9.83
CA GLN A 186 1.22 17.28 -9.18
C GLN A 186 0.93 16.34 -8.00
N PRO A 187 0.74 16.87 -6.78
CA PRO A 187 0.37 16.07 -5.62
C PRO A 187 -1.07 15.56 -5.75
N ASP A 188 -1.32 14.34 -5.27
CA ASP A 188 -2.66 13.80 -5.11
C ASP A 188 -3.21 14.08 -3.70
N LEU A 189 -4.46 13.69 -3.44
CA LEU A 189 -5.10 13.83 -2.12
C LEU A 189 -4.30 13.13 -1.00
N VAL A 190 -3.62 12.03 -1.33
CA VAL A 190 -2.82 11.25 -0.37
C VAL A 190 -1.55 12.02 0.02
N ALA A 191 -0.83 12.58 -0.97
CA ALA A 191 0.34 13.43 -0.73
C ALA A 191 0.00 14.66 0.11
N LEU A 192 -1.13 15.32 -0.18
CA LEU A 192 -1.63 16.47 0.57
C LEU A 192 -1.92 16.10 2.04
N GLY A 193 -2.59 14.97 2.27
CA GLY A 193 -2.86 14.47 3.62
C GLY A 193 -1.58 14.18 4.41
N ILE A 194 -0.60 13.51 3.78
CA ILE A 194 0.71 13.24 4.40
C ILE A 194 1.44 14.54 4.72
N ASN A 195 1.43 15.52 3.81
CA ASN A 195 2.03 16.82 4.04
C ASN A 195 1.40 17.54 5.24
N PHE A 196 0.07 17.55 5.37
CA PHE A 196 -0.59 18.17 6.53
C PHE A 196 -0.30 17.45 7.84
N LEU A 197 -0.31 16.13 7.85
CA LEU A 197 0.10 15.36 9.01
C LEU A 197 1.54 15.70 9.40
N ALA A 198 2.46 15.72 8.44
CA ALA A 198 3.85 16.07 8.67
C ALA A 198 4.02 17.52 9.18
N CYS A 199 3.28 18.48 8.63
CA CYS A 199 3.24 19.85 9.13
C CYS A 199 2.72 19.95 10.56
N SER A 200 1.67 19.18 10.91
CA SER A 200 1.09 19.09 12.26
C SER A 200 2.14 18.66 13.28
N HIS A 201 2.90 17.60 12.95
CA HIS A 201 3.96 17.07 13.80
C HIS A 201 5.25 17.91 13.82
N ALA A 202 5.59 18.57 12.71
CA ALA A 202 6.76 19.45 12.62
C ALA A 202 6.50 20.88 13.12
N GLY A 203 5.25 21.25 13.44
CA GLY A 203 4.86 22.60 13.81
C GLY A 203 4.92 23.62 12.66
N MET A 204 4.91 23.16 11.40
CA MET A 204 5.02 24.00 10.19
C MET A 204 3.64 24.51 9.74
N ILE A 205 2.97 25.25 10.61
CA ILE A 205 1.56 25.64 10.45
C ILE A 205 1.36 26.57 9.25
N ASP A 206 2.27 27.52 9.05
CA ASP A 206 2.16 28.49 7.95
C ASP A 206 2.27 27.81 6.59
N GLN A 207 3.07 26.75 6.49
CA GLN A 207 3.15 25.95 5.29
C GLN A 207 1.87 25.17 5.03
N ALA A 208 1.28 24.56 6.07
CA ALA A 208 -0.01 23.90 5.94
C ALA A 208 -1.10 24.87 5.48
N ARG A 209 -1.16 26.07 6.08
CA ARG A 209 -2.11 27.13 5.70
C ARG A 209 -1.96 27.55 4.24
N ASN A 210 -0.73 27.87 3.83
CA ASN A 210 -0.45 28.33 2.47
C ASN A 210 -0.81 27.25 1.45
N CYS A 211 -0.47 25.99 1.74
CA CYS A 211 -0.83 24.87 0.87
C CYS A 211 -2.35 24.66 0.82
N PHE A 212 -3.06 24.64 1.96
CA PHE A 212 -4.51 24.45 2.02
C PHE A 212 -5.28 25.54 1.25
N ALA A 213 -4.87 26.80 1.42
CA ALA A 213 -5.48 27.95 0.73
C ALA A 213 -5.26 27.93 -0.79
N SER A 214 -4.23 27.22 -1.27
CA SER A 214 -3.88 27.18 -2.68
C SER A 214 -4.19 25.87 -3.40
N ILE A 215 -4.73 24.84 -2.71
CA ILE A 215 -4.98 23.51 -3.32
C ILE A 215 -5.78 23.60 -4.62
N ASP A 216 -6.92 24.28 -4.60
CA ASP A 216 -7.82 24.38 -5.76
C ASP A 216 -7.16 25.18 -6.90
N ARG A 217 -6.45 26.26 -6.56
CA ARG A 217 -5.79 27.14 -7.54
C ARG A 217 -4.55 26.49 -8.18
N ASP A 218 -3.69 25.89 -7.36
CA ASP A 218 -2.37 25.41 -7.78
C ASP A 218 -2.43 23.98 -8.31
N TYR A 219 -3.39 23.17 -7.85
CA TYR A 219 -3.52 21.75 -8.20
C TYR A 219 -4.87 21.37 -8.84
N GLY A 220 -5.87 22.26 -8.83
CA GLY A 220 -7.20 21.95 -9.37
C GLY A 220 -7.96 20.89 -8.56
N ILE A 221 -7.59 20.72 -7.29
CA ILE A 221 -8.16 19.69 -6.41
C ILE A 221 -9.16 20.36 -5.45
N THR A 222 -10.42 19.94 -5.51
CA THR A 222 -11.40 20.31 -4.49
C THR A 222 -11.06 19.60 -3.19
N ALA A 223 -10.88 20.35 -2.10
CA ALA A 223 -10.56 19.80 -0.80
C ALA A 223 -11.65 18.83 -0.33
N SER A 224 -11.27 17.57 -0.07
CA SER A 224 -12.18 16.55 0.46
C SER A 224 -12.33 16.71 1.99
N PRO A 225 -13.40 16.16 2.59
CA PRO A 225 -13.59 16.18 4.05
C PRO A 225 -12.37 15.69 4.85
N GLU A 226 -11.63 14.70 4.32
CA GLU A 226 -10.42 14.15 4.94
C GLU A 226 -9.29 15.19 5.03
N LEU A 227 -9.15 16.06 4.04
CA LEU A 227 -8.19 17.16 4.06
C LEU A 227 -8.58 18.25 5.06
N PHE A 228 -9.88 18.55 5.20
CA PHE A 228 -10.35 19.45 6.25
C PHE A 228 -10.04 18.91 7.65
N VAL A 229 -10.27 17.61 7.90
CA VAL A 229 -9.91 16.97 9.18
C VAL A 229 -8.41 17.05 9.44
N SER A 230 -7.58 16.81 8.42
CA SER A 230 -6.12 16.90 8.53
C SER A 230 -5.68 18.33 8.87
N MET A 231 -6.29 19.34 8.25
CA MET A 231 -6.02 20.74 8.55
C MET A 231 -6.52 21.15 9.96
N LEU A 232 -7.64 20.60 10.42
CA LEU A 232 -8.13 20.81 11.77
C LEU A 232 -7.19 20.22 12.83
N ASP A 233 -6.56 19.07 12.57
CA ASP A 233 -5.52 18.53 13.47
C ASP A 233 -4.33 19.48 13.58
N VAL A 234 -3.85 20.03 12.46
CA VAL A 234 -2.76 21.04 12.44
C VAL A 234 -3.13 22.24 13.32
N LEU A 235 -4.31 22.82 13.11
CA LEU A 235 -4.78 24.00 13.84
C LEU A 235 -5.03 23.71 15.32
N GLY A 236 -5.53 22.50 15.63
CA GLY A 236 -5.76 22.05 16.99
C GLY A 236 -4.47 21.98 17.80
N ARG A 237 -3.39 21.42 17.23
CA ARG A 237 -2.08 21.32 17.88
C ARG A 237 -1.37 22.67 18.02
N SER A 238 -1.64 23.60 17.11
CA SER A 238 -1.05 24.95 17.17
C SER A 238 -1.79 25.93 18.07
N GLY A 239 -2.90 25.53 18.70
CA GLY A 239 -3.74 26.42 19.49
C GLY A 239 -4.60 27.40 18.68
N GLY A 240 -4.75 27.16 17.37
CA GLY A 240 -5.53 27.98 16.43
C GLY A 240 -7.05 27.74 16.54
N VAL A 241 -7.61 27.77 17.75
CA VAL A 241 -9.00 27.37 18.03
C VAL A 241 -10.02 28.20 17.24
N GLN A 242 -9.76 29.50 17.07
CA GLN A 242 -10.67 30.39 16.35
C GLN A 242 -10.70 30.07 14.85
N GLU A 243 -9.52 29.90 14.25
CA GLU A 243 -9.37 29.53 12.84
C GLU A 243 -9.93 28.13 12.56
N ALA A 244 -9.77 27.19 13.49
CA ALA A 244 -10.39 25.87 13.39
C ALA A 244 -11.92 25.93 13.36
N ARG A 245 -12.55 26.85 14.11
CA ARG A 245 -14.00 27.05 14.08
C ARG A 245 -14.46 27.62 12.75
N GLU A 246 -13.78 28.65 12.25
CA GLU A 246 -14.07 29.25 10.95
C GLU A 246 -13.94 28.21 9.83
N LEU A 247 -12.93 27.35 9.90
CA LEU A 247 -12.75 26.26 8.94
C LEU A 247 -13.91 25.27 8.99
N ILE A 248 -14.37 24.85 10.18
CA ILE A 248 -15.53 23.94 10.34
C ILE A 248 -16.80 24.54 9.72
N GLU A 249 -17.02 25.84 9.91
CA GLU A 249 -18.17 26.56 9.34
C GLU A 249 -18.10 26.65 7.82
N SER A 250 -16.90 26.67 7.25
CA SER A 250 -16.68 26.70 5.80
C SER A 250 -16.82 25.34 5.11
N ILE A 251 -16.88 24.22 5.86
CA ILE A 251 -16.99 22.88 5.28
C ILE A 251 -18.30 22.80 4.49
N PRO A 252 -18.26 22.44 3.19
CA PRO A 252 -19.47 22.26 2.40
C PRO A 252 -20.35 21.17 3.04
N VAL A 253 -21.44 21.57 3.71
CA VAL A 253 -22.33 20.64 4.41
C VAL A 253 -23.20 19.90 3.38
N GLY A 254 -22.61 18.91 2.73
CA GLY A 254 -23.31 17.89 1.96
C GLY A 254 -23.52 16.63 2.80
N GLY A 255 -24.58 16.59 3.62
CA GLY A 255 -25.29 15.40 4.11
C GLY A 255 -24.60 14.29 4.93
N ALA A 256 -23.27 14.12 4.90
CA ALA A 256 -22.63 12.87 5.35
C ALA A 256 -21.85 12.97 6.68
N LEU A 257 -21.52 14.17 7.17
CA LEU A 257 -20.62 14.33 8.34
C LEU A 257 -21.31 14.26 9.71
N LEU A 258 -22.65 14.26 9.77
CA LEU A 258 -23.36 14.00 11.03
C LEU A 258 -23.36 12.52 11.43
N GLY A 259 -22.91 11.61 10.55
CA GLY A 259 -22.84 10.18 10.80
C GLY A 259 -21.51 9.67 11.39
N SER A 260 -20.40 10.36 11.14
CA SER A 260 -19.05 9.89 11.52
C SER A 260 -18.46 10.55 12.78
N CYS A 261 -19.00 11.70 13.21
CA CYS A 261 -18.65 12.29 14.51
C CYS A 261 -19.47 11.66 15.63
N GLY A 262 -19.17 10.40 15.95
CA GLY A 262 -19.55 9.74 17.20
C GLY A 262 -18.82 10.30 18.42
N ILE A 263 -18.70 11.62 18.54
CA ILE A 263 -18.17 12.26 19.75
C ILE A 263 -19.37 12.53 20.67
N HIS A 264 -19.55 11.60 21.61
CA HIS A 264 -20.31 11.83 22.83
C HIS A 264 -19.84 13.15 23.48
N GLY A 265 -20.77 14.08 23.68
CA GLY A 265 -20.58 15.17 24.63
C GLY A 265 -20.60 16.60 24.07
N ALA A 266 -21.57 16.96 23.22
CA ALA A 266 -21.90 18.37 22.99
C ALA A 266 -23.39 18.58 22.70
N ARG A 267 -24.26 18.11 23.60
CA ARG A 267 -25.70 18.47 23.62
C ARG A 267 -25.97 19.60 24.61
N HIS A 268 -25.19 20.67 24.61
CA HIS A 268 -25.60 21.90 25.28
C HIS A 268 -24.85 23.08 24.66
N LEU A 269 -25.31 23.56 23.50
CA LEU A 269 -25.11 24.95 23.06
C LEU A 269 -26.07 25.35 21.93
N SER A 270 -27.24 24.70 21.84
CA SER A 270 -28.40 25.23 21.11
C SER A 270 -29.54 25.48 22.08
N ARG A 271 -29.50 26.65 22.74
CA ARG A 271 -30.69 27.38 23.17
C ARG A 271 -30.32 28.76 23.72
N ARG A 272 -30.81 29.76 22.98
CA ARG A 272 -30.83 31.21 23.21
C ARG A 272 -29.60 31.97 22.75
#